data_AF-A0A379A9M2-F1
#
_entry.id   AF-A0A379A9M2-F1
#
_cell.length_a   1.000
_cell.length_b   1.000
_cell.length_c   1.000
_cell.angle_alpha   90.00
_cell.angle_beta   90.00
_cell.angle_gamma   90.00
#
_symmetry.space_group_name_H-M   'P 1'
#
loop_
_entity.id
_entity.type
_entity.pdbx_description
1 polymer ?
#
loop_
_entity_poly.entity_id
_entity_poly.type
_entity_poly.pdbx_seq_one_letter_code
_entity_poly.pdbx_strand_id
1 'polypeptide(L)'
;MQLESPLESVLAAATLARQHQTQVILNPAPATQLSDKLLALIDIITPNETEAESLTGIAVSNDEDAARAAAVLHAKGIGTVLITLGRRGVWLSEQGRRSAYCWLQC
;
A
#
# COMPACT_ATOMS: atom_id res chain seq x y z
N MET A 1 1.92 5.33 -9.49
CA MET A 1 0.60 5.75 -10.03
C MET A 1 -0.36 6.03 -8.89
N GLN A 2 -1.46 6.76 -9.15
CA GLN A 2 -2.52 7.11 -8.19
C GLN A 2 -3.91 6.81 -8.79
N LEU A 3 -4.98 6.85 -8.00
CA LEU A 3 -6.35 6.52 -8.42
C LEU A 3 -7.14 7.74 -8.93
N GLU A 4 -6.45 8.76 -9.46
CA GLU A 4 -7.08 9.93 -10.11
C GLU A 4 -7.44 9.67 -11.58
N SER A 5 -7.01 8.53 -12.12
CA SER A 5 -7.38 8.03 -13.45
C SER A 5 -8.42 6.92 -13.33
N PRO A 6 -9.19 6.63 -14.40
CA PRO A 6 -10.11 5.51 -14.41
C PRO A 6 -9.43 4.20 -13.99
N LEU A 7 -10.10 3.40 -13.15
CA LEU A 7 -9.54 2.17 -12.59
C LEU A 7 -9.12 1.17 -13.68
N GLU A 8 -9.83 1.16 -14.80
CA GLU A 8 -9.48 0.37 -15.99
C GLU A 8 -8.12 0.76 -16.59
N SER A 9 -7.80 2.06 -16.61
CA SER A 9 -6.51 2.56 -17.09
C SER A 9 -5.38 2.19 -16.13
N VAL A 10 -5.65 2.28 -14.82
CA VAL A 10 -4.70 1.86 -13.78
C VAL A 10 -4.41 0.36 -13.88
N LEU A 11 -5.44 -0.47 -14.09
CA LEU A 11 -5.29 -1.91 -14.28
C LEU A 11 -4.53 -2.25 -15.56
N ALA A 12 -4.83 -1.58 -16.67
CA ALA A 12 -4.13 -1.77 -17.94
C ALA A 12 -2.65 -1.40 -17.81
N ALA A 13 -2.34 -0.26 -17.17
CA ALA A 13 -0.98 0.18 -16.92
C ALA A 13 -0.20 -0.78 -16.01
N ALA A 14 -0.82 -1.24 -14.92
CA ALA A 14 -0.22 -2.23 -14.02
C ALA A 14 0.08 -3.57 -14.73
N THR A 15 -0.86 -4.01 -15.58
CA THR A 15 -0.70 -5.24 -16.37
C THR A 15 0.46 -5.12 -17.35
N LEU A 16 0.54 -4.01 -18.07
CA LEU A 16 1.63 -3.75 -19.02
C LEU A 16 2.98 -3.65 -18.31
N ALA A 17 3.04 -2.93 -17.19
CA ALA A 17 4.25 -2.84 -16.37
C ALA A 17 4.74 -4.23 -15.94
N ARG A 18 3.84 -5.10 -15.47
CA ARG A 18 4.15 -6.48 -15.11
C ARG A 18 4.72 -7.30 -16.27
N GLN A 19 4.15 -7.17 -17.47
CA GLN A 19 4.64 -7.86 -18.68
C GLN A 19 6.07 -7.45 -19.05
N HIS A 20 6.45 -6.21 -18.75
CA HIS A 20 7.78 -5.66 -19.01
C HIS A 20 8.71 -5.68 -17.79
N GLN A 21 8.33 -6.36 -16.70
CA GLN A 21 9.10 -6.43 -15.46
C GLN A 21 9.40 -5.05 -14.84
N THR A 22 8.54 -4.08 -15.11
CA THR A 22 8.61 -2.73 -14.54
C THR A 22 7.95 -2.73 -13.17
N GLN A 23 8.64 -2.17 -12.17
CA GLN A 23 8.12 -2.05 -10.82
C GLN A 23 6.87 -1.15 -10.77
N VAL A 24 5.85 -1.59 -10.03
CA VAL A 24 4.58 -0.87 -9.87
C VAL A 24 4.43 -0.37 -8.45
N ILE A 25 4.47 0.96 -8.31
CA ILE A 25 4.21 1.67 -7.05
C ILE A 25 2.82 2.31 -7.12
N LEU A 26 1.94 1.98 -6.17
CA LEU A 26 0.58 2.52 -6.09
C LEU A 26 0.40 3.31 -4.79
N ASN A 27 0.01 4.59 -4.94
CA ASN A 27 -0.63 5.33 -3.85
C ASN A 27 -2.16 5.19 -4.01
N PRO A 28 -2.86 4.47 -3.12
CA PRO A 28 -4.28 4.16 -3.26
C PRO A 28 -5.21 5.33 -2.86
N ALA A 29 -4.80 6.56 -3.19
CA ALA A 29 -5.57 7.77 -2.99
C ALA A 29 -6.35 8.15 -4.26
N PRO A 30 -7.65 8.53 -4.14
CA PRO A 30 -8.47 8.54 -2.93
C PRO A 30 -8.94 7.13 -2.52
N ALA A 31 -9.28 6.96 -1.23
CA ALA A 31 -9.70 5.69 -0.65
C ALA A 31 -10.83 5.02 -1.47
N THR A 32 -10.48 3.95 -2.18
CA THR A 32 -11.37 3.22 -3.08
C THR A 32 -11.16 1.72 -2.88
N GLN A 33 -12.22 0.93 -3.02
CA GLN A 33 -12.11 -0.52 -2.95
C GLN A 33 -11.37 -1.04 -4.18
N LEU A 34 -10.25 -1.74 -3.96
CA LEU A 34 -9.42 -2.30 -5.02
C LEU A 34 -9.65 -3.81 -5.11
N SER A 35 -9.78 -4.31 -6.34
CA SER A 35 -9.88 -5.76 -6.57
C SER A 35 -8.56 -6.45 -6.23
N ASP A 36 -8.64 -7.69 -5.72
CA ASP A 36 -7.45 -8.50 -5.42
C ASP A 36 -6.56 -8.72 -6.66
N LYS A 37 -7.18 -8.78 -7.85
CA LYS A 37 -6.47 -8.87 -9.12
C LYS A 37 -5.54 -7.68 -9.36
N LEU A 38 -6.00 -6.46 -9.06
CA LEU A 38 -5.15 -5.27 -9.19
C LEU A 38 -4.05 -5.28 -8.13
N LEU A 39 -4.38 -5.59 -6.88
CA LEU A 39 -3.43 -5.59 -5.77
C LEU A 39 -2.29 -6.59 -5.97
N ALA A 40 -2.56 -7.75 -6.58
CA ALA A 40 -1.54 -8.73 -6.94
C ALA A 40 -0.54 -8.27 -8.03
N LEU A 41 -0.82 -7.16 -8.71
CA LEU A 41 0.08 -6.54 -9.69
C LEU A 41 0.94 -5.42 -9.10
N ILE A 42 0.74 -5.09 -7.82
CA ILE A 42 1.42 -3.99 -7.15
C ILE A 42 2.62 -4.53 -6.37
N ASP A 43 3.80 -3.96 -6.61
CA ASP A 43 5.01 -4.32 -5.87
C ASP A 43 5.11 -3.53 -4.56
N ILE A 44 4.78 -2.23 -4.62
CA ILE A 44 4.86 -1.30 -3.49
C ILE A 44 3.54 -0.52 -3.34
N ILE A 45 2.98 -0.48 -2.14
CA ILE A 45 1.78 0.32 -1.84
C ILE A 45 2.04 1.35 -0.73
N THR A 46 1.50 2.56 -0.89
CA THR A 46 1.78 3.70 0.01
C THR A 46 0.50 4.35 0.61
N PRO A 47 -0.39 3.60 1.29
CA PRO A 47 -1.61 4.19 1.84
C PRO A 47 -1.33 5.14 3.02
N ASN A 48 -2.24 6.06 3.30
CA ASN A 48 -2.39 6.66 4.63
C ASN A 48 -3.22 5.78 5.58
N GLU A 49 -3.43 6.25 6.82
CA GLU A 49 -4.22 5.53 7.83
C GLU A 49 -5.64 5.18 7.35
N THR A 50 -6.36 6.14 6.76
CA THR A 50 -7.74 5.97 6.27
C THR A 50 -7.82 5.02 5.08
N GLU A 51 -6.86 5.09 4.16
CA GLU A 51 -6.79 4.21 2.99
C GLU A 51 -6.41 2.78 3.41
N ALA A 52 -5.50 2.62 4.36
CA ALA A 52 -5.14 1.32 4.91
C ALA A 52 -6.35 0.66 5.58
N GLU A 53 -7.13 1.42 6.34
CA GLU A 53 -8.39 0.94 6.92
C GLU A 53 -9.39 0.52 5.84
N SER A 54 -9.59 1.34 4.81
CA SER A 54 -10.50 1.02 3.69
C SER A 54 -10.11 -0.27 2.96
N LEU A 55 -8.80 -0.51 2.77
CA LEU A 55 -8.29 -1.68 2.06
C LEU A 55 -8.25 -2.97 2.90
N THR A 56 -8.14 -2.86 4.22
CA THR A 56 -7.88 -3.99 5.12
C THR A 56 -8.99 -4.27 6.13
N GLY A 57 -9.87 -3.30 6.37
CA GLY A 57 -10.86 -3.31 7.45
C GLY A 57 -10.27 -3.07 8.84
N ILE A 58 -8.99 -2.67 8.94
CA ILE A 58 -8.27 -2.46 10.20
C ILE A 58 -8.01 -0.97 10.38
N ALA A 59 -8.65 -0.36 11.37
CA ALA A 59 -8.35 1.01 11.77
C ALA A 59 -6.90 1.11 12.27
N VAL A 60 -6.13 2.05 11.70
CA VAL A 60 -4.70 2.23 12.02
C VAL A 60 -4.53 3.36 13.02
N SER A 61 -4.39 3.02 14.30
CA SER A 61 -4.21 4.00 15.37
C SER A 61 -2.81 3.97 16.00
N ASN A 62 -2.07 2.86 15.83
CA ASN A 62 -0.74 2.64 16.38
C ASN A 62 0.08 1.68 15.48
N ASP A 63 1.33 1.43 15.86
CA ASP A 63 2.27 0.59 15.11
C ASP A 63 1.82 -0.87 15.01
N GLU A 64 1.14 -1.41 16.03
CA GLU A 64 0.60 -2.77 16.00
C GLU A 64 -0.55 -2.90 14.99
N ASP A 65 -1.43 -1.90 14.93
CA ASP A 65 -2.49 -1.82 13.92
C ASP A 65 -1.90 -1.71 12.51
N ALA A 66 -0.88 -0.86 12.33
CA ALA A 66 -0.17 -0.73 11.06
C ALA A 66 0.47 -2.05 10.63
N ALA A 67 1.06 -2.79 11.57
CA ALA A 67 1.61 -4.13 11.30
C ALA A 67 0.53 -5.13 10.87
N ARG A 68 -0.66 -5.11 11.50
CA ARG A 68 -1.78 -5.98 11.12
C ARG A 68 -2.35 -5.62 9.75
N ALA A 69 -2.53 -4.33 9.47
CA ALA A 69 -2.98 -3.85 8.16
C ALA A 69 -1.96 -4.22 7.06
N ALA A 70 -0.66 -4.02 7.31
CA ALA A 70 0.39 -4.43 6.38
C ALA A 70 0.40 -5.95 6.12
N ALA A 71 0.15 -6.77 7.14
CA ALA A 71 0.06 -8.22 6.97
C ALA A 71 -1.10 -8.62 6.02
N VAL A 72 -2.26 -7.95 6.11
CA VAL A 72 -3.37 -8.17 5.18
C VAL A 72 -2.99 -7.77 3.75
N LEU A 73 -2.28 -6.66 3.57
CA LEU A 73 -1.82 -6.21 2.25
C LEU A 73 -0.75 -7.14 1.65
N HIS A 74 0.16 -7.66 2.47
CA HIS A 74 1.11 -8.69 2.04
C HIS A 74 0.42 -10.00 1.63
N ALA A 75 -0.65 -10.40 2.35
CA ALA A 75 -1.44 -11.57 1.98
C ALA A 75 -2.13 -11.43 0.61
N LYS A 76 -2.30 -10.20 0.11
CA LYS A 76 -2.80 -9.90 -1.23
C LYS A 76 -1.71 -9.89 -2.32
N GLY A 77 -0.46 -10.21 -1.96
CA GLY A 77 0.66 -10.37 -2.88
C GLY A 77 1.63 -9.18 -2.96
N ILE A 78 1.43 -8.13 -2.17
CA ILE A 78 2.25 -6.93 -2.21
C ILE A 78 3.56 -7.16 -1.47
N GLY A 79 4.69 -6.86 -2.11
CA GLY A 79 6.03 -7.09 -1.54
C GLY A 79 6.39 -6.09 -0.43
N THR A 80 6.08 -4.81 -0.66
CA THR A 80 6.45 -3.69 0.23
C THR A 80 5.24 -2.82 0.53
N VAL A 81 5.01 -2.55 1.81
CA VAL A 81 3.91 -1.71 2.31
C VAL A 81 4.49 -0.55 3.10
N LEU A 82 4.10 0.68 2.74
CA LEU A 82 4.43 1.91 3.45
C LEU A 82 3.15 2.61 3.92
N ILE A 83 2.82 2.51 5.21
CA ILE A 83 1.64 3.20 5.75
C ILE A 83 2.08 4.55 6.32
N THR A 84 1.60 5.64 5.75
CA THR A 84 1.88 6.98 6.27
C THR A 84 0.99 7.28 7.49
N LEU A 85 1.60 7.75 8.58
CA LEU A 85 1.02 7.93 9.92
C LEU A 85 1.02 9.41 10.34
N GLY A 86 0.77 10.30 9.38
CA GLY A 86 0.87 11.75 9.53
C GLY A 86 2.22 12.18 10.12
N ARG A 87 2.19 12.82 11.30
CA ARG A 87 3.39 13.33 11.99
C ARG A 87 4.29 12.26 12.59
N ARG A 88 3.76 11.05 12.85
CA ARG A 88 4.53 9.93 13.44
C ARG A 88 5.45 9.27 12.42
N GLY A 89 5.01 9.31 11.18
CA GLY A 89 5.83 9.13 10.03
C GLY A 89 5.42 8.03 9.10
N VAL A 90 6.26 7.02 8.88
CA VAL A 90 5.90 5.93 7.97
C VAL A 90 6.25 4.58 8.58
N TRP A 91 5.27 3.69 8.56
CA TRP A 91 5.47 2.29 8.88
C TRP A 91 5.90 1.55 7.60
N LEU A 92 7.13 1.02 7.57
CA LEU A 92 7.63 0.20 6.47
C LEU A 92 7.54 -1.29 6.84
N SER A 93 7.00 -2.08 5.92
CA SER A 93 6.99 -3.54 6.01
C SER A 93 7.40 -4.14 4.67
N GLU A 94 8.44 -4.98 4.68
CA GLU A 94 8.93 -5.71 3.51
C GLU A 94 8.89 -7.20 3.78
N GLN A 95 8.03 -7.94 3.07
CA GLN A 95 7.85 -9.41 3.22
C GLN A 95 7.90 -9.90 4.68
N GLY A 96 7.17 -9.23 5.58
CA GLY A 96 7.08 -9.58 7.00
C GLY A 96 8.26 -9.15 7.88
N ARG A 97 9.32 -8.57 7.32
CA ARG A 97 10.33 -7.82 8.10
C ARG A 97 9.78 -6.43 8.40
N ARG A 98 9.64 -6.13 9.69
CA ARG A 98 9.09 -4.88 10.21
C ARG A 98 10.22 -3.86 10.39
N SER A 99 10.03 -2.64 9.92
CA SER A 99 10.88 -1.51 10.29
C SER A 99 10.06 -0.22 10.34
N ALA A 100 9.91 0.35 11.53
CA ALA A 100 9.24 1.64 11.68
C ALA A 100 10.25 2.77 11.45
N TYR A 101 9.97 3.68 10.52
CA TYR A 101 10.80 4.86 10.29
C TYR A 101 10.03 6.10 10.75
N CYS A 102 10.46 6.66 11.88
CA CYS A 102 9.99 7.94 12.36
C CYS A 102 10.65 9.06 11.54
N TRP A 103 9.88 10.04 11.04
CA TRP A 103 10.46 11.21 10.33
C TRP A 103 11.31 12.12 11.23
N LEU A 104 11.37 11.86 12.54
CA LEU A 104 12.21 12.58 13.49
C LEU A 104 13.55 11.84 13.68
N GLN A 105 14.39 11.91 12.66
CA GLN A 105 15.85 11.94 12.81
C GLN A 105 16.37 13.26 12.20
N CYS A 106 15.92 14.37 12.78
CA CYS A 106 16.57 15.69 12.72
C CYS A 106 16.47 16.31 14.11
#